data_AF-A0A4S4E5G4-F1
#
_entry.id   AF-A0A4S4E5G4-F1
#
_cell.length_a   1.000
_cell.length_b   1.000
_cell.length_c   1.000
_cell.angle_alpha   90.00
_cell.angle_beta   90.00
_cell.angle_gamma   90.00
#
_symmetry.space_group_name_H-M   'P 1'
#
loop_
_entity.id
_entity.type
_entity.pdbx_description
1 polymer ?
#
loop_
_entity_poly.entity_id
_entity_poly.type
_entity_poly.pdbx_seq_one_letter_code
_entity_poly.pdbx_strand_id
1 'polypeptide(L)'
;MLRGDLQNRDPQITGRELTSSNDGDLTEDLMQNHDVFLSTLQSRLTKLQVLRHFWDRNDINGAIDAVRKLPDHSVQADLMSILMEKMEILTLDLFSCLLPVLLGLLDSKIERHANISLEMLLKLVAVFGPVVRSTISAPPVIGPDLHAEKRLECCSQCFIHLQKIPKILPVFIRRGGLLAKCAQELNLVLQNS
;
A
#
# COMPACT_ATOMS: atom_id res chain seq x y z
N MET A 1 -9.55 -55.92 69.17
CA MET A 1 -8.44 -54.94 69.23
C MET A 1 -7.90 -54.82 67.81
N LEU A 2 -8.41 -53.86 67.02
CA LEU A 2 -7.75 -52.61 66.55
C LEU A 2 -6.87 -52.85 65.30
N ARG A 3 -7.32 -52.40 64.11
CA ARG A 3 -6.93 -51.13 63.42
C ARG A 3 -5.67 -51.40 62.56
N GLY A 4 -5.68 -51.46 61.22
CA GLY A 4 -6.24 -50.54 60.24
C GLY A 4 -5.16 -49.49 59.93
N ASP A 5 -4.44 -49.61 58.81
CA ASP A 5 -3.71 -48.49 58.18
C ASP A 5 -3.55 -48.71 56.66
N LEU A 6 -4.16 -47.79 55.94
CA LEU A 6 -3.96 -47.52 54.52
C LEU A 6 -2.70 -46.66 54.36
N GLN A 7 -1.85 -46.97 53.39
CA GLN A 7 -1.10 -45.91 52.71
C GLN A 7 -0.91 -46.27 51.24
N ASN A 8 -1.85 -45.77 50.44
CA ASN A 8 -1.78 -45.64 49.01
C ASN A 8 -0.61 -44.69 48.65
N ARG A 9 0.31 -45.13 47.78
CA ARG A 9 1.47 -44.34 47.33
C ARG A 9 1.30 -44.07 45.83
N ASP A 10 0.51 -43.05 45.53
CA ASP A 10 0.30 -42.55 44.17
C ASP A 10 1.51 -41.73 43.68
N PRO A 11 1.77 -41.73 42.36
CA PRO A 11 2.96 -41.14 41.75
C PRO A 11 2.94 -39.61 41.77
N GLN A 12 4.11 -39.02 42.05
CA GLN A 12 4.37 -37.59 41.86
C GLN A 12 4.14 -37.22 40.40
N ILE A 13 2.99 -36.60 40.12
CA ILE A 13 2.78 -35.80 38.93
C ILE A 13 3.56 -34.51 39.17
N THR A 14 4.78 -34.46 38.64
CA THR A 14 5.58 -33.24 38.52
C THR A 14 4.71 -32.22 37.79
N GLY A 15 4.19 -31.25 38.53
CA GLY A 15 3.41 -30.15 38.00
C GLY A 15 4.17 -29.55 36.85
N ARG A 16 3.54 -29.55 35.67
CA ARG A 16 3.86 -28.58 34.63
C ARG A 16 3.78 -27.22 35.29
N GLU A 17 4.92 -26.60 35.55
CA GLU A 17 5.04 -25.14 35.55
C GLU A 17 4.67 -24.68 34.14
N LEU A 18 3.37 -24.61 33.88
CA LEU A 18 2.81 -23.60 33.02
C LEU A 18 3.08 -22.32 33.79
N THR A 19 4.13 -21.61 33.39
CA THR A 19 4.40 -20.25 33.81
C THR A 19 3.06 -19.50 33.80
N SER A 20 2.51 -19.23 34.99
CA SER A 20 1.36 -18.37 35.14
C SER A 20 1.86 -17.00 34.71
N SER A 21 1.63 -16.63 33.45
CA SER A 21 1.66 -15.23 33.06
C SER A 21 0.71 -14.54 34.02
N ASN A 22 1.28 -13.73 34.91
CA ASN A 22 0.56 -13.11 36.00
C ASN A 22 -0.53 -12.21 35.39
N ASP A 23 -1.76 -12.26 35.90
CA ASP A 23 -2.90 -11.51 35.34
C ASP A 23 -2.61 -9.99 35.26
N GLY A 24 -1.72 -9.50 36.14
CA GLY A 24 -1.17 -8.14 36.08
C GLY A 24 -0.34 -7.88 34.81
N ASP A 25 0.53 -8.81 34.43
CA ASP A 25 1.38 -8.72 33.24
C ASP A 25 0.52 -8.75 31.97
N LEU A 26 -0.53 -9.60 31.94
CA LEU A 26 -1.50 -9.63 30.84
C LEU A 26 -2.28 -8.32 30.69
N THR A 27 -2.64 -7.69 31.80
CA THR A 27 -3.36 -6.40 31.81
C THR A 27 -2.45 -5.27 31.36
N GLU A 28 -1.19 -5.26 31.78
CA GLU A 28 -0.18 -4.29 31.38
C GLU A 28 0.12 -4.38 29.87
N ASP A 29 0.34 -5.60 29.36
CA ASP A 29 0.51 -5.86 27.93
C ASP A 29 -0.70 -5.39 27.11
N LEU A 30 -1.92 -5.64 27.61
CA LEU A 30 -3.15 -5.18 26.94
C LEU A 30 -3.23 -3.65 26.90
N MET A 31 -2.93 -2.97 28.00
CA MET A 31 -2.95 -1.51 28.07
C MET A 31 -1.87 -0.89 27.18
N GLN A 32 -0.67 -1.47 27.14
CA GLN A 32 0.39 -1.00 26.26
C GLN A 32 -0.01 -1.13 24.78
N ASN A 33 -0.60 -2.27 24.38
CA ASN A 33 -1.12 -2.46 23.03
C ASN A 33 -2.25 -1.47 22.71
N HIS A 34 -3.10 -1.13 23.68
CA HIS A 34 -4.16 -0.14 23.53
C HIS A 34 -3.61 1.26 23.24
N ASP A 35 -2.59 1.70 23.98
CA ASP A 35 -1.98 3.02 23.78
C ASP A 35 -1.29 3.13 22.42
N VAL A 36 -0.57 2.08 22.00
CA VAL A 36 0.04 2.00 20.66
C VAL A 36 -1.04 2.04 19.57
N PHE A 37 -2.15 1.33 19.77
CA PHE A 37 -3.26 1.32 18.84
C PHE A 37 -3.91 2.71 18.71
N LEU A 38 -4.24 3.35 19.84
CA LEU A 38 -4.85 4.68 19.85
C LEU A 38 -3.94 5.73 19.22
N SER A 39 -2.67 5.77 19.62
CA SER A 39 -1.70 6.73 19.06
C SER A 39 -1.50 6.53 17.55
N THR A 40 -1.48 5.28 17.07
CA THR A 40 -1.43 4.96 15.64
C THR A 40 -2.66 5.49 14.90
N LEU A 41 -3.87 5.27 15.42
CA LEU A 41 -5.10 5.75 14.80
C LEU A 41 -5.21 7.28 14.80
N GLN A 42 -4.85 7.94 15.91
CA GLN A 42 -4.85 9.40 16.01
C GLN A 42 -3.85 10.03 15.03
N SER A 43 -2.66 9.44 14.91
CA SER A 43 -1.65 9.87 13.94
C SER A 43 -2.17 9.75 12.50
N ARG A 44 -2.78 8.61 12.16
CA ARG A 44 -3.37 8.37 10.85
C ARG A 44 -4.52 9.33 10.54
N LEU A 45 -5.41 9.58 11.50
CA LEU A 45 -6.50 10.55 11.38
C LEU A 45 -5.98 11.96 11.11
N THR A 46 -4.96 12.40 11.87
CA THR A 46 -4.36 13.74 11.70
C THR A 46 -3.77 13.90 10.31
N LYS A 47 -3.04 12.90 9.82
CA LYS A 47 -2.48 12.89 8.46
C LYS A 47 -3.59 12.95 7.40
N LEU A 48 -4.66 12.17 7.56
CA LEU A 48 -5.81 12.19 6.64
C LEU A 48 -6.56 13.53 6.67
N GLN A 49 -6.65 14.21 7.82
CA GLN A 49 -7.23 15.55 7.93
C GLN A 49 -6.40 16.58 7.15
N VAL A 50 -5.07 16.47 7.15
CA VAL A 50 -4.20 17.30 6.29
C VAL A 50 -4.50 17.06 4.81
N LEU A 51 -4.63 15.79 4.38
CA LEU A 51 -4.97 15.49 2.99
C LEU A 51 -6.36 16.00 2.60
N ARG A 52 -7.33 15.88 3.50
CA ARG A 52 -8.68 16.44 3.31
C ARG A 52 -8.63 17.96 3.13
N HIS A 53 -7.77 18.66 3.85
CA HIS A 53 -7.61 20.11 3.70
C HIS A 53 -7.19 20.52 2.28
N PHE A 54 -6.29 19.76 1.65
CA PHE A 54 -5.93 19.95 0.24
C PHE A 54 -7.13 19.69 -0.68
N TRP A 55 -7.88 18.62 -0.40
CA TRP A 55 -9.07 18.26 -1.17
C TRP A 55 -10.16 19.33 -1.14
N ASP A 56 -10.45 19.90 0.04
CA ASP A 56 -11.44 20.96 0.22
C ASP A 56 -11.08 22.24 -0.55
N ARG A 57 -9.80 22.40 -0.92
CA ARG A 57 -9.27 23.50 -1.75
C ARG A 57 -9.11 23.14 -3.23
N ASN A 58 -9.57 21.95 -3.63
CA ASN A 58 -9.39 21.40 -4.98
C ASN A 58 -7.91 21.25 -5.39
N ASP A 59 -7.01 21.08 -4.42
CA ASP A 59 -5.56 20.90 -4.63
C ASP A 59 -5.15 19.43 -4.51
N ILE A 60 -5.63 18.60 -5.45
CA ILE A 60 -5.35 17.16 -5.46
C ILE A 60 -3.85 16.88 -5.64
N ASN A 61 -3.17 17.70 -6.46
CA ASN A 61 -1.72 17.61 -6.65
C ASN A 61 -0.97 17.85 -5.33
N GLY A 62 -1.34 18.88 -4.57
CA GLY A 62 -0.80 19.14 -3.23
C GLY A 62 -1.06 17.99 -2.25
N ALA A 63 -2.24 17.37 -2.30
CA ALA A 63 -2.54 16.19 -1.49
C ALA A 63 -1.62 14.99 -1.81
N ILE A 64 -1.42 14.69 -3.09
CA ILE A 64 -0.53 13.61 -3.53
C ILE A 64 0.92 13.92 -3.18
N ASP A 65 1.36 15.16 -3.36
CA ASP A 65 2.71 15.61 -2.99
C ASP A 65 2.96 15.51 -1.49
N ALA A 66 1.96 15.85 -0.67
CA ALA A 66 2.02 15.66 0.77
C ALA A 66 2.14 14.18 1.11
N VAL A 67 1.29 13.31 0.53
CA VAL A 67 1.30 11.87 0.82
C VAL A 67 2.60 11.19 0.37
N ARG A 68 3.17 11.63 -0.76
CA ARG A 68 4.45 11.13 -1.28
C ARG A 68 5.61 11.40 -0.32
N LYS A 69 5.55 12.52 0.40
CA LYS A 69 6.57 12.91 1.40
C LYS A 69 6.33 12.25 2.76
N LEU A 70 5.19 11.60 2.98
CA LEU A 70 4.87 10.90 4.20
C LEU A 70 5.35 9.44 4.13
N PRO A 71 6.22 8.97 5.04
CA PRO A 71 6.65 7.58 5.10
C PRO A 71 5.60 6.69 5.81
N ASP A 72 4.32 6.84 5.46
CA ASP A 72 3.20 6.10 6.06
C ASP A 72 2.38 5.40 4.98
N HIS A 73 2.74 4.14 4.70
CA HIS A 73 2.05 3.32 3.70
C HIS A 73 0.55 3.14 3.98
N SER A 74 0.12 3.24 5.24
CA SER A 74 -1.28 3.05 5.60
C SER A 74 -2.12 4.24 5.13
N VAL A 75 -1.61 5.46 5.35
CA VAL A 75 -2.23 6.70 4.83
C VAL A 75 -2.21 6.73 3.30
N GLN A 76 -1.10 6.32 2.69
CA GLN A 76 -1.00 6.22 1.24
C GLN A 76 -2.04 5.23 0.67
N ALA A 77 -2.19 4.06 1.29
CA ALA A 77 -3.17 3.06 0.88
C ALA A 77 -4.62 3.55 1.03
N ASP A 78 -4.94 4.32 2.08
CA ASP A 78 -6.27 4.93 2.23
C ASP A 78 -6.56 5.91 1.09
N LEU A 79 -5.61 6.80 0.79
CA LEU A 79 -5.78 7.75 -0.32
C LEU A 79 -5.95 7.02 -1.65
N MET A 80 -5.14 5.98 -1.92
CA MET A 80 -5.28 5.21 -3.17
C MET A 80 -6.63 4.50 -3.24
N SER A 81 -7.14 3.99 -2.12
CA SER A 81 -8.46 3.35 -2.07
C SER A 81 -9.57 4.35 -2.41
N ILE A 82 -9.49 5.58 -1.89
CA ILE A 82 -10.44 6.66 -2.20
C ILE A 82 -10.35 7.06 -3.68
N LEU A 83 -9.14 7.24 -4.20
CA LEU A 83 -8.94 7.61 -5.62
C LEU A 83 -9.41 6.53 -6.58
N MET A 84 -9.32 5.26 -6.17
CA MET A 84 -9.81 4.13 -6.96
C MET A 84 -11.33 4.14 -7.15
N GLU A 85 -12.07 4.75 -6.22
CA GLU A 85 -13.52 4.99 -6.33
C GLU A 85 -13.85 6.23 -7.19
N LYS A 86 -12.84 7.03 -7.53
CA LYS A 86 -12.97 8.33 -8.22
C LYS A 86 -12.08 8.42 -9.46
N MET A 87 -11.99 7.34 -10.22
CA MET A 87 -11.09 7.25 -11.39
C MET A 87 -11.36 8.35 -12.43
N GLU A 88 -12.58 8.89 -12.50
CA GLU A 88 -12.99 9.94 -13.43
C GLU A 88 -12.26 11.28 -13.22
N ILE A 89 -11.72 11.54 -12.03
CA ILE A 89 -10.99 12.79 -11.75
C ILE A 89 -9.50 12.68 -12.09
N LEU A 90 -9.01 11.46 -12.37
CA LEU A 90 -7.60 11.19 -12.57
C LEU A 90 -7.19 11.61 -13.99
N THR A 91 -6.10 12.36 -14.05
CA THR A 91 -5.51 12.85 -15.29
C THR A 91 -4.11 12.26 -15.47
N LEU A 92 -3.52 12.46 -16.65
CA LEU A 92 -2.14 12.05 -16.90
C LEU A 92 -1.12 12.71 -15.94
N ASP A 93 -1.38 13.97 -15.57
CA ASP A 93 -0.56 14.71 -14.60
C ASP A 93 -0.61 14.03 -13.22
N LEU A 94 -1.83 13.71 -12.75
CA LEU A 94 -2.03 12.98 -11.51
C LEU A 94 -1.42 11.58 -11.56
N PHE A 95 -1.55 10.86 -12.68
CA PHE A 95 -0.92 9.56 -12.85
C PHE A 95 0.59 9.62 -12.66
N SER A 96 1.25 10.63 -13.22
CA SER A 96 2.69 10.86 -13.05
C SER A 96 3.06 11.03 -11.58
N CYS A 97 2.29 11.80 -10.83
CA CYS A 97 2.49 12.01 -9.39
C CYS A 97 2.18 10.77 -8.53
N LEU A 98 1.22 9.93 -8.95
CA LEU A 98 0.79 8.74 -8.22
C LEU A 98 1.77 7.56 -8.38
N LEU A 99 2.43 7.43 -9.54
CA LEU A 99 3.34 6.30 -9.83
C LEU A 99 4.41 6.06 -8.75
N PRO A 100 5.13 7.08 -8.24
CA PRO A 100 6.07 6.90 -7.14
C PRO A 100 5.42 6.35 -5.86
N VAL A 101 4.20 6.81 -5.53
CA VAL A 101 3.46 6.37 -4.33
C VAL A 101 3.04 4.91 -4.50
N LEU A 102 2.52 4.54 -5.67
CA LEU A 102 2.13 3.17 -5.98
C LEU A 102 3.32 2.21 -5.92
N LEU A 103 4.48 2.61 -6.47
CA LEU A 103 5.70 1.81 -6.35
C LEU A 103 6.13 1.64 -4.88
N GLY A 104 6.04 2.69 -4.07
CA GLY A 104 6.32 2.59 -2.63
C GLY A 104 5.38 1.61 -1.90
N LEU A 105 4.09 1.60 -2.25
CA LEU A 105 3.13 0.65 -1.69
C LEU A 105 3.43 -0.81 -2.04
N LEU A 106 4.09 -1.08 -3.18
CA LEU A 106 4.54 -2.43 -3.53
C LEU A 106 5.66 -2.92 -2.60
N ASP A 107 6.46 -2.02 -2.02
CA ASP A 107 7.50 -2.34 -1.05
C ASP A 107 6.96 -2.49 0.39
N SER A 108 5.65 -2.32 0.58
CA SER A 108 5.02 -2.43 1.89
C SER A 108 5.03 -3.87 2.43
N LYS A 109 5.17 -4.01 3.75
CA LYS A 109 5.09 -5.30 4.45
C LYS A 109 3.65 -5.83 4.56
N ILE A 110 2.65 -4.98 4.33
CA ILE A 110 1.23 -5.32 4.43
C ILE A 110 0.71 -5.72 3.06
N GLU A 111 0.26 -6.97 2.93
CA GLU A 111 -0.19 -7.54 1.66
C GLU A 111 -1.31 -6.73 0.98
N ARG A 112 -2.26 -6.23 1.78
CA ARG A 112 -3.35 -5.38 1.31
C ARG A 112 -2.86 -4.13 0.59
N HIS A 113 -1.75 -3.53 1.02
CA HIS A 113 -1.18 -2.34 0.38
C HIS A 113 -0.68 -2.65 -1.04
N ALA A 114 0.00 -3.79 -1.21
CA ALA A 114 0.43 -4.24 -2.52
C ALA A 114 -0.76 -4.53 -3.44
N ASN A 115 -1.84 -5.13 -2.90
CA ASN A 115 -3.06 -5.39 -3.68
C ASN A 115 -3.70 -4.09 -4.20
N ILE A 116 -3.90 -3.10 -3.32
CA ILE A 116 -4.43 -1.77 -3.68
C ILE A 116 -3.56 -1.13 -4.77
N SER A 117 -2.23 -1.20 -4.62
CA SER A 117 -1.30 -0.64 -5.59
C SER A 117 -1.38 -1.33 -6.95
N LEU A 118 -1.36 -2.67 -6.99
CA LEU A 118 -1.45 -3.44 -8.24
C LEU A 118 -2.77 -3.18 -8.97
N GLU A 119 -3.89 -3.13 -8.25
CA GLU A 119 -5.20 -2.84 -8.84
C GLU A 119 -5.25 -1.42 -9.41
N MET A 120 -4.74 -0.43 -8.67
CA MET A 120 -4.69 0.95 -9.13
C MET A 120 -3.79 1.10 -10.36
N LEU A 121 -2.60 0.48 -10.33
CA LEU A 121 -1.68 0.45 -11.47
C LEU A 121 -2.33 -0.19 -12.69
N LEU A 122 -3.03 -1.31 -12.53
CA LEU A 122 -3.73 -1.97 -13.62
C LEU A 122 -4.72 -1.02 -14.31
N LYS A 123 -5.58 -0.35 -13.53
CA LYS A 123 -6.57 0.59 -14.08
C LYS A 123 -5.90 1.80 -14.74
N LEU A 124 -4.90 2.39 -14.10
CA LEU A 124 -4.21 3.58 -14.61
C LEU A 124 -3.39 3.30 -15.86
N VAL A 125 -2.66 2.18 -15.91
CA VAL A 125 -1.88 1.80 -17.09
C VAL A 125 -2.81 1.46 -18.25
N ALA A 126 -3.96 0.79 -18.00
CA ALA A 126 -4.93 0.52 -19.06
C ALA A 126 -5.46 1.80 -19.73
N VAL A 127 -5.61 2.90 -18.97
CA VAL A 127 -6.10 4.19 -19.48
C VAL A 127 -4.97 5.04 -20.08
N PHE A 128 -3.88 5.23 -19.35
CA PHE A 128 -2.84 6.20 -19.69
C PHE A 128 -1.61 5.58 -20.37
N GLY A 129 -1.42 4.26 -20.29
CA GLY A 129 -0.30 3.56 -20.90
C GLY A 129 -0.16 3.82 -22.40
N PRO A 130 -1.24 3.66 -23.22
CA PRO A 130 -1.20 3.99 -24.65
C PRO A 130 -0.83 5.45 -24.94
N VAL A 131 -1.30 6.38 -24.09
CA VAL A 131 -0.99 7.81 -24.20
C VAL A 131 0.49 8.07 -23.92
N VAL A 132 1.04 7.43 -22.90
CA VAL A 132 2.48 7.50 -22.57
C VAL A 132 3.31 6.97 -23.74
N ARG A 133 3.03 5.76 -24.23
CA ARG A 133 3.81 5.15 -25.31
C ARG A 133 3.76 5.98 -26.59
N SER A 134 2.56 6.38 -27.02
CA SER A 134 2.39 7.17 -28.24
C SER A 134 3.10 8.52 -28.17
N THR A 135 3.04 9.20 -27.01
CA THR A 135 3.72 10.48 -26.81
C THR A 135 5.25 10.32 -26.86
N ILE A 136 5.79 9.26 -26.24
CA ILE A 136 7.25 9.02 -26.21
C ILE A 136 7.80 8.55 -27.55
N SER A 137 7.00 7.82 -28.33
CA SER A 137 7.40 7.31 -29.64
C SER A 137 7.21 8.34 -30.76
N ALA A 138 6.54 9.46 -30.49
CA ALA A 138 6.26 10.48 -31.49
C ALA A 138 7.56 11.21 -31.91
N PRO A 139 7.68 11.61 -33.19
CA PRO A 139 8.77 12.46 -33.63
C PRO A 139 8.79 13.78 -32.85
N PRO A 140 9.98 14.41 -32.66
CA PRO A 140 10.07 15.72 -32.04
C PRO A 140 9.21 16.75 -32.77
N VAL A 141 8.35 17.44 -32.03
CA VAL A 141 7.55 18.55 -32.57
C VAL A 141 8.44 19.78 -32.64
N ILE A 142 8.60 20.36 -33.83
CA ILE A 142 9.35 21.60 -34.03
C ILE A 142 8.38 22.77 -33.90
N GLY A 143 8.43 23.47 -32.78
CA GLY A 143 7.63 24.68 -32.53
C GLY A 143 7.41 24.94 -31.04
N PRO A 144 7.12 26.18 -30.64
CA PRO A 144 6.84 26.53 -29.24
C PRO A 144 5.42 26.11 -28.86
N ASP A 145 5.24 24.85 -28.44
CA ASP A 145 4.00 24.37 -27.82
C ASP A 145 4.27 23.92 -26.39
N LEU A 146 4.08 24.84 -25.45
CA LEU A 146 4.28 24.60 -24.02
C LEU A 146 3.38 23.47 -23.49
N HIS A 147 2.19 23.27 -24.05
CA HIS A 147 1.29 22.20 -23.63
C HIS A 147 1.80 20.83 -24.10
N ALA A 148 2.29 20.74 -25.33
CA ALA A 148 2.93 19.53 -25.83
C ALA A 148 4.21 19.20 -25.06
N GLU A 149 5.03 20.20 -24.73
CA GLU A 149 6.23 20.06 -23.91
C GLU A 149 5.90 19.52 -22.50
N LYS A 150 4.93 20.13 -21.80
CA LYS A 150 4.49 19.66 -20.48
C LYS A 150 3.96 18.23 -20.54
N ARG A 151 3.17 17.89 -21.55
CA ARG A 151 2.66 16.52 -21.74
C ARG A 151 3.80 15.52 -21.96
N LEU A 152 4.80 15.88 -22.77
CA LEU A 152 5.98 15.05 -23.01
C LEU A 152 6.77 14.82 -21.71
N GLU A 153 6.93 15.86 -20.88
CA GLU A 153 7.56 15.74 -19.56
C GLU A 153 6.81 14.75 -18.66
N CYS A 154 5.49 14.92 -18.49
CA CYS A 154 4.66 14.01 -17.70
C CYS A 154 4.78 12.56 -18.21
N CYS A 155 4.66 12.35 -19.53
CA CYS A 155 4.80 11.02 -20.15
C CYS A 155 6.20 10.43 -19.94
N SER A 156 7.25 11.24 -19.99
CA SER A 156 8.63 10.79 -19.80
C SER A 156 8.85 10.28 -18.38
N GLN A 157 8.34 11.01 -17.38
CA GLN A 157 8.36 10.57 -15.99
C GLN A 157 7.57 9.28 -15.80
N CYS A 158 6.35 9.21 -16.35
CA CYS A 158 5.55 7.99 -16.31
C CYS A 158 6.32 6.82 -16.89
N PHE A 159 6.91 6.98 -18.08
CA PHE A 159 7.66 5.92 -18.76
C PHE A 159 8.81 5.39 -17.91
N ILE A 160 9.61 6.27 -17.30
CA ILE A 160 10.72 5.87 -16.41
C ILE A 160 10.22 4.99 -15.25
N HIS A 161 9.08 5.35 -14.64
CA HIS A 161 8.50 4.57 -13.55
C HIS A 161 7.88 3.26 -14.04
N LEU A 162 7.17 3.26 -15.17
CA LEU A 162 6.57 2.07 -15.76
C LEU A 162 7.62 1.00 -16.11
N GLN A 163 8.80 1.39 -16.57
CA GLN A 163 9.90 0.45 -16.85
C GLN A 163 10.44 -0.27 -15.60
N LYS A 164 10.13 0.21 -14.39
CA LYS A 164 10.50 -0.46 -13.14
C LYS A 164 9.52 -1.57 -12.78
N ILE A 165 8.24 -1.43 -13.15
CA ILE A 165 7.18 -2.35 -12.73
C ILE A 165 7.46 -3.80 -13.17
N PRO A 166 7.79 -4.11 -14.44
CA PRO A 166 8.04 -5.49 -14.87
C PRO A 166 9.13 -6.21 -14.08
N LYS A 167 10.09 -5.47 -13.50
CA LYS A 167 11.18 -6.03 -12.69
C LYS A 167 10.70 -6.49 -11.30
N ILE A 168 9.61 -5.89 -10.80
CA ILE A 168 9.05 -6.13 -9.47
C ILE A 168 7.96 -7.22 -9.51
N LEU A 169 7.15 -7.27 -10.58
CA LEU A 169 6.02 -8.21 -10.72
C LEU A 169 6.34 -9.69 -10.45
N PRO A 170 7.51 -10.24 -10.85
CA PRO A 170 7.83 -11.64 -10.58
C PRO A 170 7.76 -12.02 -9.09
N VAL A 171 8.01 -11.09 -8.17
CA VAL A 171 7.89 -11.35 -6.72
C VAL A 171 6.45 -11.64 -6.34
N PHE A 172 5.49 -10.89 -6.87
CA PHE A 172 4.07 -11.06 -6.60
C PHE A 172 3.48 -12.28 -7.30
N ILE A 173 3.92 -12.55 -8.53
CA ILE A 173 3.49 -13.73 -9.29
C ILE A 173 3.85 -15.01 -8.53
N ARG A 174 5.06 -15.08 -7.96
CA ARG A 174 5.50 -16.25 -7.18
C ARG A 174 4.74 -16.45 -5.86
N ARG A 175 4.15 -15.39 -5.28
CA ARG A 175 3.34 -15.50 -4.05
C ARG A 175 2.00 -16.19 -4.28
N GLY A 176 1.49 -16.23 -5.52
CA GLY A 176 0.21 -16.83 -5.85
C GLY A 176 -0.99 -15.98 -5.43
N GLY A 177 -2.19 -16.58 -5.50
CA GLY A 177 -3.44 -15.93 -5.08
C GLY A 177 -3.83 -14.71 -5.90
N LEU A 178 -4.54 -13.78 -5.25
CA LEU A 178 -5.06 -12.56 -5.88
C LEU A 178 -3.94 -11.62 -6.37
N LEU A 179 -2.84 -11.54 -5.62
CA LEU A 179 -1.69 -10.73 -6.02
C LEU A 179 -1.04 -11.22 -7.30
N ALA A 180 -0.89 -12.54 -7.46
CA ALA A 180 -0.34 -13.11 -8.68
C ALA A 180 -1.23 -12.83 -9.89
N LYS A 181 -2.56 -12.97 -9.73
CA LYS A 181 -3.52 -12.65 -10.79
C LYS A 181 -3.43 -11.18 -11.22
N CYS A 182 -3.47 -10.24 -10.27
CA CYS A 182 -3.36 -8.82 -10.57
C CYS A 182 -2.01 -8.46 -11.23
N ALA A 183 -0.91 -9.05 -10.74
CA ALA A 183 0.42 -8.83 -11.30
C ALA A 183 0.55 -9.38 -12.74
N GLN A 184 -0.04 -10.53 -13.04
CA GLN A 184 -0.07 -11.09 -14.40
C GLN A 184 -0.88 -10.22 -15.35
N GLU A 185 -2.08 -9.79 -14.93
CA GLU A 185 -2.92 -8.87 -15.72
C GLU A 185 -2.20 -7.55 -15.99
N LEU A 186 -1.56 -6.96 -14.97
CA LEU A 186 -0.77 -5.74 -15.12
C LEU A 186 0.41 -5.94 -16.09
N ASN A 187 1.10 -7.08 -16.02
CA ASN A 187 2.19 -7.38 -16.95
C ASN A 187 1.71 -7.44 -18.41
N LEU A 188 0.54 -8.05 -18.66
CA LEU A 188 -0.06 -8.10 -20.00
C LEU A 188 -0.46 -6.70 -20.49
N VAL A 189 -1.08 -5.90 -19.62
CA VAL A 189 -1.46 -4.52 -19.96
C VAL A 189 -0.22 -3.67 -20.28
N LEU A 190 0.88 -3.82 -19.53
CA LEU A 190 2.13 -3.10 -19.81
C LEU A 190 2.78 -3.49 -21.15
N GLN A 191 2.61 -4.73 -21.60
CA GLN A 191 3.13 -5.18 -22.90
C GLN A 191 2.30 -4.63 -24.07
N ASN A 192 1.00 -4.43 -23.87
CA ASN A 192 0.05 -4.01 -24.90
C ASN A 192 -0.23 -2.50 -24.94
N SER A 193 -0.06 -1.83 -23.80
CA SER A 193 -0.08 -0.35 -23.68
C SER A 193 1.11 0.23 -24.38
#